data_AF-A0A848TYK4-F1
#
_entry.id   AF-A0A848TYK4-F1
#
_cell.length_a   1.000
_cell.length_b   1.000
_cell.length_c   1.000
_cell.angle_alpha   90.00
_cell.angle_beta   90.00
_cell.angle_gamma   90.00
#
_symmetry.space_group_name_H-M   'P 1'
#
loop_
_entity.id
_entity.type
_entity.pdbx_description
1 polymer ?
#
loop_
_entity_poly.entity_id
_entity_poly.type
_entity_poly.pdbx_seq_one_letter_code
_entity_poly.pdbx_strand_id
1 'polypeptide(L)'
;MLQRYLILLFLVVSSARLFSQHQNKVDFAHADIDVQIDPNLKVVEGEVTYKLKILNRVDSVFLDARNMDFTAVRLNNRRVNYN
;
A
#
# COMPACT_ATOMS: atom_id res chain seq x y z
N MET A 1 -13.91 35.92 21.91
CA MET A 1 -12.46 35.61 21.99
C MET A 1 -12.20 34.14 22.30
N LEU A 2 -12.72 33.59 23.41
CA LEU A 2 -12.53 32.18 23.83
C LEU A 2 -12.88 31.13 22.75
N GLN A 3 -14.01 31.32 22.06
CA GLN A 3 -14.47 30.40 21.00
C GLN A 3 -13.49 30.26 19.82
N ARG A 4 -12.73 31.32 19.49
CA ARG A 4 -11.71 31.27 18.42
C ARG A 4 -10.53 30.39 18.83
N TYR A 5 -10.14 30.43 20.11
CA TYR A 5 -9.08 29.58 20.66
C TYR A 5 -9.49 28.10 20.73
N LEU A 6 -10.75 27.83 21.05
CA LEU A 6 -11.28 26.45 21.05
C LEU A 6 -11.29 25.84 19.63
N ILE A 7 -11.65 26.63 18.62
CA ILE A 7 -11.60 26.19 17.21
C ILE A 7 -10.16 25.93 16.77
N LEU A 8 -9.23 26.82 17.11
CA LEU A 8 -7.81 26.63 16.82
C LEU A 8 -7.24 25.37 17.50
N LEU A 9 -7.59 25.13 18.76
CA LEU A 9 -7.20 23.93 19.49
C LEU A 9 -7.75 22.66 18.83
N PHE A 10 -9.01 22.67 18.41
CA PHE A 10 -9.63 21.55 17.69
C PHE A 10 -8.93 21.25 16.35
N LEU A 11 -8.57 22.29 15.59
CA LEU A 11 -7.83 22.14 14.34
C LEU A 11 -6.41 21.58 14.56
N VAL A 12 -5.73 22.02 15.62
CA VAL A 12 -4.39 21.49 15.97
C VAL A 12 -4.46 20.02 16.38
N VAL A 13 -5.38 19.65 17.27
CA VAL A 13 -5.54 18.26 17.74
C VAL A 13 -5.97 17.31 16.63
N SER A 14 -6.81 17.75 15.69
CA SER A 14 -7.25 16.92 14.56
C SER A 14 -6.13 16.68 13.54
N SER A 15 -5.24 17.65 13.32
CA SER A 15 -4.07 17.49 12.43
C SER A 15 -3.04 16.46 12.93
N ALA A 16 -3.01 16.17 14.24
CA ALA A 16 -2.11 15.18 14.83
C ALA A 16 -2.51 13.71 14.55
N ARG A 17 -3.64 13.47 13.89
CA ARG A 17 -4.20 12.13 13.60
C ARG A 17 -4.09 11.74 12.12
N LEU A 18 -3.17 12.34 11.36
CA LEU A 18 -2.88 11.94 9.99
C LEU A 18 -2.09 10.62 9.99
N PHE A 19 -2.77 9.51 10.21
CA PHE A 19 -2.23 8.19 9.95
C PHE A 19 -2.20 7.97 8.43
N SER A 20 -1.00 7.97 7.86
CA SER A 20 -0.78 7.41 6.51
C SER A 20 -1.14 5.91 6.53
N GLN A 21 -1.42 5.31 5.37
CA GLN A 21 -1.64 3.87 5.19
C GLN A 21 -0.35 3.06 5.48
N HIS A 22 0.15 3.14 6.70
CA HIS A 22 1.38 2.51 7.12
C HIS A 22 1.09 1.14 7.73
N GLN A 23 1.60 0.09 7.09
CA GLN A 23 1.52 -1.27 7.60
C GLN A 23 2.67 -1.52 8.58
N ASN A 24 2.53 -1.06 9.81
CA ASN A 24 3.57 -1.08 10.86
C ASN A 24 4.15 -2.47 11.24
N LYS A 25 3.61 -3.57 10.69
CA LYS A 25 4.10 -4.94 10.93
C LYS A 25 5.00 -5.46 9.82
N VAL A 26 5.08 -4.78 8.68
CA VAL A 26 5.90 -5.16 7.54
C VAL A 26 6.67 -3.97 7.00
N ASP A 27 7.86 -4.24 6.48
CA ASP A 27 8.71 -3.25 5.84
C ASP A 27 8.99 -3.69 4.41
N PHE A 28 8.59 -2.88 3.43
CA PHE A 28 8.80 -3.13 2.01
C PHE A 28 10.19 -2.61 1.62
N ALA A 29 11.18 -3.50 1.65
CA ALA A 29 12.57 -3.13 1.47
C ALA A 29 12.95 -2.87 0.01
N HIS A 30 12.35 -3.61 -0.93
CA HIS A 30 12.67 -3.50 -2.36
C HIS A 30 11.52 -3.98 -3.25
N ALA A 31 11.46 -3.45 -4.47
CA ALA A 31 10.56 -3.92 -5.53
C ALA A 31 11.36 -4.09 -6.82
N ASP A 32 11.34 -5.30 -7.38
CA ASP A 32 11.82 -5.59 -8.72
C ASP A 32 10.61 -5.54 -9.67
N ILE A 33 10.63 -4.64 -10.64
CA ILE A 33 9.50 -4.34 -11.53
C ILE A 33 9.92 -4.67 -12.95
N ASP A 34 9.19 -5.57 -13.60
CA ASP A 34 9.34 -5.89 -15.02
C ASP A 34 8.00 -5.64 -15.71
N VAL A 35 7.94 -4.60 -16.55
CA VAL A 35 6.70 -4.15 -17.18
C VAL A 35 6.92 -3.78 -18.64
N GLN A 36 5.90 -4.03 -19.44
CA GLN A 36 5.78 -3.60 -20.82
C GLN A 36 4.53 -2.72 -20.98
N ILE A 37 4.64 -1.73 -21.85
CA ILE A 37 3.52 -0.89 -22.26
C ILE A 37 3.01 -1.41 -23.61
N ASP A 38 1.71 -1.67 -23.70
CA ASP A 38 1.03 -1.85 -24.99
C ASP A 38 0.21 -0.60 -25.31
N PRO A 39 0.69 0.27 -26.23
CA PRO A 39 -0.02 1.49 -26.61
C PRO A 39 -1.33 1.25 -27.36
N ASN A 40 -1.47 0.12 -28.06
CA ASN A 40 -2.66 -0.20 -28.84
C ASN A 40 -3.81 -0.58 -27.91
N LEU A 41 -3.50 -1.37 -26.88
CA LEU A 41 -4.46 -1.79 -25.86
C LEU A 41 -4.62 -0.77 -24.73
N LYS A 42 -3.71 0.22 -24.64
CA LYS A 42 -3.63 1.23 -23.56
C LYS A 42 -3.49 0.59 -22.17
N VAL A 43 -2.66 -0.46 -22.10
CA VAL A 43 -2.40 -1.19 -20.85
C VAL A 43 -0.91 -1.20 -20.53
N VAL A 44 -0.62 -1.38 -19.25
CA VAL A 44 0.71 -1.75 -18.76
C VAL A 44 0.56 -3.14 -18.16
N GLU A 45 1.34 -4.09 -18.68
CA GLU A 45 1.35 -5.46 -18.23
C GLU A 45 2.73 -5.83 -17.70
N GLY A 46 2.78 -6.80 -16.79
CA GLY A 46 4.06 -7.23 -16.22
C GLY A 46 3.93 -7.86 -14.85
N GLU A 47 5.07 -7.97 -14.18
CA GLU A 47 5.22 -8.57 -12.86
C GLU A 47 5.96 -7.62 -11.92
N VAL A 48 5.55 -7.64 -10.65
CA VAL A 48 6.24 -6.94 -9.56
C VAL A 48 6.59 -7.94 -8.48
N THR A 49 7.87 -8.05 -8.16
CA THR A 49 8.37 -8.87 -7.04
C THR A 49 8.78 -7.97 -5.88
N TYR A 50 8.02 -8.02 -4.80
CA TYR A 50 8.36 -7.30 -3.56
C TYR A 50 9.23 -8.15 -2.63
N LYS A 51 10.30 -7.55 -2.09
CA LYS A 51 11.05 -8.08 -0.95
C LYS A 51 10.61 -7.35 0.30
N LEU A 52 9.96 -8.08 1.20
CA LEU A 52 9.39 -7.54 2.43
C LEU A 52 10.01 -8.21 3.66
N LYS A 53 10.23 -7.41 4.70
CA LYS A 53 10.69 -7.83 6.01
C LYS A 53 9.51 -7.82 6.98
N ILE A 54 9.25 -8.96 7.62
CA ILE A 54 8.23 -9.04 8.67
C ILE A 54 8.83 -8.49 9.96
N LEU A 55 8.30 -7.37 10.44
CA LEU A 55 8.73 -6.73 11.69
C LEU A 55 8.00 -7.31 12.90
N ASN A 56 6.74 -7.71 12.72
CA ASN A 56 5.90 -8.29 13.76
C ASN A 56 4.94 -9.33 13.15
N ARG A 57 4.40 -10.23 13.99
CA ARG A 57 3.44 -11.25 13.53
C ARG A 57 2.24 -10.59 12.83
N VAL A 58 2.05 -10.97 11.58
CA VAL A 58 0.98 -10.50 10.70
C VAL A 58 0.57 -11.63 9.77
N ASP A 59 -0.71 -11.71 9.47
CA ASP A 59 -1.28 -12.79 8.65
C ASP A 59 -1.66 -12.30 7.23
N SER A 60 -1.53 -11.01 6.95
CA SER A 60 -1.89 -10.39 5.67
C SER A 60 -1.07 -9.13 5.40
N VAL A 61 -0.83 -8.86 4.12
CA VAL A 61 -0.28 -7.60 3.63
C VAL A 61 -1.26 -6.99 2.63
N PHE A 62 -1.35 -5.67 2.61
CA PHE A 62 -2.25 -4.93 1.74
C PHE A 62 -1.43 -4.18 0.69
N LEU A 63 -1.92 -4.13 -0.54
CA LEU A 63 -1.36 -3.32 -1.61
C LEU A 63 -2.51 -2.50 -2.20
N ASP A 64 -2.29 -1.21 -2.39
CA ASP A 64 -3.24 -0.37 -3.10
C ASP A 64 -3.25 -0.78 -4.57
N ALA A 65 -4.40 -1.29 -5.05
CA ALA A 65 -4.61 -1.66 -6.44
C ALA A 65 -5.82 -0.86 -6.97
N ARG A 66 -5.63 -0.14 -8.07
CA ARG A 66 -6.71 0.62 -8.73
C ARG A 66 -6.71 0.29 -10.21
N ASN A 67 -7.80 -0.31 -10.67
CA ASN A 67 -7.97 -0.73 -12.07
C ASN A 67 -6.82 -1.63 -12.55
N MET A 68 -6.47 -2.62 -11.71
CA MET A 68 -5.45 -3.63 -11.99
C MET A 68 -6.09 -5.01 -11.94
N ASP A 69 -5.81 -5.83 -12.95
CA ASP A 69 -6.23 -7.23 -12.99
C ASP A 69 -5.03 -8.12 -12.65
N PHE A 70 -5.22 -9.02 -11.68
CA PHE A 70 -4.19 -9.96 -11.26
C PHE A 70 -4.46 -11.34 -11.89
N THR A 71 -3.45 -11.91 -12.55
CA THR A 71 -3.50 -13.29 -13.07
C THR A 71 -3.01 -14.30 -12.04
N ALA A 72 -2.05 -13.90 -11.19
CA ALA A 72 -1.48 -14.70 -10.12
C ALA A 72 -0.88 -13.82 -9.03
N VAL A 73 -1.02 -14.23 -7.77
CA VAL A 73 -0.22 -13.72 -6.65
C VAL A 73 0.54 -14.90 -6.05
N ARG A 74 1.84 -14.70 -5.80
CA ARG A 74 2.73 -15.74 -5.26
C ARG A 74 3.45 -15.22 -4.03
N LEU A 75 3.55 -16.07 -3.01
CA LEU A 75 4.40 -15.84 -1.83
C LEU A 75 5.47 -16.94 -1.80
N ASN A 76 6.74 -16.54 -1.86
CA ASN A 76 7.87 -17.48 -1.92
C ASN A 76 7.66 -18.57 -3.00
N ASN A 77 7.33 -18.13 -4.21
CA ASN A 77 7.09 -18.94 -5.40
C ASN A 77 5.88 -19.88 -5.32
N ARG A 78 5.05 -19.84 -4.26
CA ARG A 78 3.81 -20.60 -4.15
C ARG A 78 2.61 -19.70 -4.42
N ARG A 79 1.66 -20.16 -5.25
CA ARG A 79 0.41 -19.42 -5.50
C ARG A 79 -0.39 -19.33 -4.20
N VAL A 80 -0.90 -18.15 -3.90
CA VAL A 80 -1.72 -17.87 -2.72
C VAL A 80 -3.04 -17.24 -3.14
N ASN A 81 -4.05 -17.34 -2.26
CA ASN A 81 -5.31 -16.63 -2.44
C ASN A 81 -5.13 -15.16 -2.06
N TYR A 82 -5.84 -14.28 -2.75
CA TYR A 82 -5.92 -12.85 -2.50
C TYR A 82 -7.38 -12.40 -2.66
N ASN A 83 -7.73 -11.30 -2.01
CA ASN A 83 -9.07 -10.72 -2.03
C ASN A 83 -9.03 -9.34 -2.68
#